data_AF-A0A1Z4I8J9-F1
#
_entry.id   AF-A0A1Z4I8J9-F1
#
_cell.length_a   1.000
_cell.length_b   1.000
_cell.length_c   1.000
_cell.angle_alpha   90.00
_cell.angle_beta   90.00
_cell.angle_gamma   90.00
#
_symmetry.space_group_name_H-M   'P 1'
#
loop_
_entity.id
_entity.type
_entity.pdbx_description
1 polymer ?
#
loop_
_entity_poly.entity_id
_entity_poly.type
_entity_poly.pdbx_seq_one_letter_code
_entity_poly.pdbx_strand_id
1 'polypeptide(L)'
;MLKKNSATIFLAAAVMFAPMLVANPANAQTRYNNWRGNQGRPVYTQVGYQRVVRLRNGAYRLPNGQVIPANRLVRLPNRGYWRLPNGDIVLPSQEIVPSRRLVRQRNGLVRLPNGVLIRL
;
A
#
# COMPACT_ATOMS: atom_id res chain seq x y z
N MET A 1 52.65 36.25 -2.53
CA MET A 1 51.53 36.30 -1.56
C MET A 1 50.25 35.91 -2.31
N LEU A 2 49.77 34.67 -2.15
CA LEU A 2 48.60 34.16 -2.89
C LEU A 2 47.51 33.79 -1.89
N LYS A 3 46.52 34.68 -1.71
CA LYS A 3 45.29 34.38 -0.96
C LYS A 3 44.49 33.36 -1.75
N LYS A 4 44.26 32.17 -1.20
CA LYS A 4 43.37 31.17 -1.80
C LYS A 4 42.29 30.73 -0.81
N ASN A 5 41.21 31.50 -0.87
CA ASN A 5 39.80 31.20 -0.61
C ASN A 5 39.50 29.79 -0.05
N SER A 6 39.13 29.75 1.22
CA SER A 6 38.58 28.60 1.96
C SER A 6 37.19 28.14 1.51
N ALA A 7 36.60 28.80 0.51
CA ALA A 7 35.28 28.46 -0.04
C ALA A 7 35.27 27.13 -0.83
N THR A 8 36.42 26.68 -1.33
CA THR A 8 36.50 25.46 -2.15
C THR A 8 36.42 24.17 -1.34
N ILE A 9 36.76 24.23 -0.04
CA ILE A 9 36.80 23.03 0.83
C ILE A 9 35.38 22.61 1.24
N PHE A 10 34.47 23.57 1.44
CA PHE A 10 33.07 23.27 1.80
C PHE A 10 32.28 22.59 0.67
N LEU A 11 32.62 22.87 -0.59
CA LEU A 11 31.96 22.25 -1.74
C LEU A 11 32.33 20.76 -1.89
N ALA A 12 33.55 20.38 -1.51
CA ALA A 12 34.00 18.99 -1.58
C ALA A 12 33.34 18.08 -0.53
N ALA A 13 33.02 18.61 0.66
CA ALA A 13 32.39 17.83 1.73
C ALA A 13 30.91 17.49 1.43
N ALA A 14 30.18 18.37 0.74
CA ALA A 14 28.77 18.16 0.42
C ALA A 14 28.53 17.00 -0.56
N VAL A 15 29.51 16.70 -1.43
CA VAL A 15 29.39 15.64 -2.44
C VAL A 15 29.57 14.24 -1.83
N MET A 16 30.37 14.10 -0.77
CA MET A 16 30.64 12.78 -0.18
C MET A 16 29.50 12.25 0.71
N PHE A 17 28.62 13.13 1.23
CA PHE A 17 27.46 12.73 2.04
C PHE A 17 26.14 12.68 1.27
N ALA A 18 26.10 13.16 0.02
CA ALA A 18 24.91 13.16 -0.82
C ALA A 18 24.26 11.76 -1.03
N PRO A 19 24.99 10.64 -1.16
CA PRO A 19 24.33 9.37 -1.46
C PRO A 19 23.54 8.79 -0.27
N MET A 20 23.73 9.27 0.97
CA MET A 20 22.93 8.82 2.12
C MET A 20 21.55 9.48 2.17
N LEU A 21 21.39 10.69 1.63
CA LEU A 21 20.10 11.40 1.60
C LEU A 21 19.20 10.96 0.44
N VAL A 22 19.76 10.30 -0.58
CA VAL A 22 19.05 9.75 -1.75
C VAL A 22 19.11 8.21 -1.75
N ALA A 23 19.40 7.60 -0.59
CA ALA A 23 19.23 6.16 -0.45
C ALA A 23 17.73 5.87 -0.31
N ASN A 24 17.14 5.25 -1.34
CA ASN A 24 15.87 4.54 -1.17
C ASN A 24 16.00 3.64 0.07
N PRO A 25 14.98 3.57 0.97
CA PRO A 25 15.07 2.68 2.11
C PRO A 25 15.39 1.28 1.61
N ALA A 26 16.51 0.72 2.07
CA ALA A 26 16.86 -0.66 1.81
C ALA A 26 15.66 -1.49 2.26
N ASN A 27 15.07 -2.21 1.30
CA ASN A 27 13.92 -3.08 1.54
C ASN A 27 14.43 -4.21 2.45
N ALA A 28 14.34 -4.00 3.76
CA ALA A 28 14.60 -5.03 4.75
C ALA A 28 13.46 -6.04 4.67
N GLN A 29 13.52 -6.90 3.65
CA GLN A 29 12.71 -8.11 3.60
C GLN A 29 13.06 -8.93 4.84
N THR A 30 12.15 -8.94 5.80
CA THR A 30 12.24 -9.80 6.97
C THR A 30 12.33 -11.23 6.46
N ARG A 31 13.52 -11.85 6.58
CA ARG A 31 13.68 -13.30 6.39
C ARG A 31 12.81 -13.98 7.44
N TYR A 32 11.61 -14.35 7.04
CA TYR A 32 10.78 -15.26 7.80
C TYR A 32 11.30 -16.67 7.53
N ASN A 33 12.10 -17.20 8.46
CA ASN A 33 12.58 -18.57 8.41
C ASN A 33 11.39 -19.52 8.59
N ASN A 34 10.78 -19.93 7.48
CA ASN A 34 9.74 -20.93 7.45
C ASN A 34 10.33 -22.23 6.91
N TRP A 35 10.96 -22.99 7.79
CA TRP A 35 11.21 -24.41 7.54
C TRP A 35 9.89 -25.15 7.75
N ARG A 36 9.12 -25.32 6.67
CA ARG A 36 8.21 -26.46 6.42
C ARG A 36 7.48 -26.26 5.09
N GLY A 37 7.67 -27.24 4.20
CA GLY A 37 6.71 -27.54 3.14
C GLY A 37 6.94 -26.83 1.82
N ASN A 38 7.76 -27.47 0.99
CA ASN A 38 7.81 -27.31 -0.45
C ASN A 38 6.39 -27.23 -1.07
N GLN A 39 6.11 -26.17 -1.82
CA GLN A 39 5.36 -26.23 -3.07
C GLN A 39 5.46 -24.88 -3.78
N GLY A 40 6.25 -24.88 -4.86
CA GLY A 40 6.42 -23.75 -5.76
C GLY A 40 5.08 -23.23 -6.27
N ARG A 41 4.86 -21.93 -6.07
CA ARG A 41 3.88 -21.16 -6.82
C ARG A 41 4.63 -20.02 -7.47
N PRO A 42 4.59 -19.88 -8.82
CA PRO A 42 5.28 -18.79 -9.49
C PRO A 42 4.78 -17.47 -8.92
N VAL A 43 5.71 -16.66 -8.45
CA VAL A 43 5.48 -15.26 -8.12
C VAL A 43 5.19 -14.57 -9.44
N TYR A 44 3.91 -14.52 -9.81
CA TYR A 44 3.46 -13.58 -10.81
C TYR A 44 3.71 -12.20 -10.21
N THR A 45 4.75 -11.53 -10.70
CA THR A 45 4.91 -10.09 -10.57
C THR A 45 3.71 -9.47 -11.28
N GLN A 46 2.60 -9.36 -10.55
CA GLN A 46 1.32 -8.98 -11.09
C GLN A 46 1.37 -7.49 -11.39
N VAL A 47 1.27 -7.18 -12.67
CA VAL A 47 1.04 -5.85 -13.21
C VAL A 47 -0.09 -5.17 -12.43
N GLY A 48 0.28 -4.18 -11.60
CA GLY A 48 -0.48 -2.94 -11.42
C GLY A 48 -1.84 -2.94 -10.71
N TYR A 49 -2.21 -3.93 -9.90
CA TYR A 49 -3.39 -3.81 -9.03
C TYR A 49 -2.97 -3.74 -7.56
N GLN A 50 -3.44 -2.71 -6.85
CA GLN A 50 -3.28 -2.52 -5.41
C GLN A 50 -4.05 -3.62 -4.66
N ARG A 51 -3.47 -4.83 -4.63
CA ARG A 51 -4.07 -5.98 -3.97
C ARG A 51 -3.83 -5.94 -2.48
N VAL A 52 -4.90 -6.13 -1.71
CA VAL A 52 -4.85 -6.31 -0.26
C VAL A 52 -4.75 -7.79 0.07
N VAL A 53 -4.13 -8.10 1.20
CA VAL A 53 -4.12 -9.47 1.72
C VAL A 53 -4.99 -9.51 2.97
N ARG A 54 -5.99 -10.39 3.00
CA ARG A 54 -6.76 -10.66 4.21
C ARG A 54 -5.96 -11.62 5.11
N LEU A 55 -5.65 -11.16 6.32
CA LEU A 55 -4.90 -11.92 7.31
C LEU A 55 -5.82 -12.83 8.12
N ARG A 56 -5.23 -13.84 8.78
CA ARG A 56 -5.98 -14.83 9.58
C ARG A 56 -6.78 -14.19 10.73
N ASN A 57 -6.27 -13.10 11.30
CA ASN A 57 -6.94 -12.31 12.35
C ASN A 57 -8.03 -11.38 11.79
N GLY A 58 -8.37 -11.46 10.51
CA GLY A 58 -9.37 -10.63 9.85
C GLY A 58 -8.90 -9.23 9.46
N ALA A 59 -7.66 -8.85 9.80
CA ALA A 59 -7.06 -7.60 9.35
C ALA A 59 -6.77 -7.62 7.84
N TYR A 60 -6.58 -6.44 7.25
CA TYR A 60 -6.08 -6.31 5.88
C TYR A 60 -4.68 -5.72 5.86
N ARG A 61 -3.77 -6.34 5.11
CA ARG A 61 -2.48 -5.75 4.73
C ARG A 61 -2.66 -5.04 3.39
N LEU A 62 -2.40 -3.74 3.39
CA LEU A 62 -2.45 -2.88 2.21
C LEU A 62 -1.18 -3.06 1.35
N PRO A 63 -1.21 -2.65 0.06
CA PRO A 63 -0.04 -2.77 -0.82
C PRO A 63 1.19 -2.00 -0.34
N ASN A 64 0.99 -0.89 0.37
CA ASN A 64 2.05 -0.11 0.99
C ASN A 64 2.62 -0.76 2.27
N GLY A 65 2.17 -1.97 2.63
CA GLY A 65 2.61 -2.70 3.82
C GLY A 65 1.84 -2.37 5.10
N GLN A 66 1.03 -1.31 5.13
CA GLN A 66 0.22 -0.95 6.29
C GLN A 66 -0.79 -2.04 6.62
N VAL A 67 -0.98 -2.34 7.91
CA VAL A 67 -1.99 -3.29 8.38
C VAL A 67 -3.15 -2.53 9.03
N ILE A 68 -4.36 -2.77 8.52
CA ILE A 68 -5.61 -2.25 9.09
C ILE A 68 -6.25 -3.35 9.95
N PRO A 69 -6.35 -3.15 11.27
CA PRO A 69 -6.87 -4.17 12.17
C PRO A 69 -8.37 -4.39 11.93
N ALA A 70 -8.83 -5.62 12.22
CA ALA A 70 -10.18 -6.06 11.88
C ALA A 70 -11.29 -5.18 12.49
N ASN A 71 -11.07 -4.68 13.70
CA ASN A 71 -12.00 -3.82 14.43
C ASN A 71 -12.18 -2.42 13.81
N ARG A 72 -11.30 -2.02 12.89
CA ARG A 72 -11.42 -0.75 12.15
C ARG A 72 -12.12 -0.91 10.81
N LEU A 73 -12.46 -2.13 10.42
CA LEU A 73 -13.12 -2.43 9.16
C LEU A 73 -14.62 -2.50 9.37
N VAL A 74 -15.36 -1.96 8.42
CA VAL A 74 -16.82 -2.09 8.40
C VAL A 74 -17.20 -3.11 7.33
N ARG A 75 -17.84 -4.21 7.73
CA ARG A 75 -18.41 -5.17 6.79
C ARG A 75 -19.63 -4.55 6.13
N LEU A 76 -19.65 -4.51 4.80
CA LEU A 76 -20.79 -3.98 4.08
C LEU A 76 -21.91 -5.02 3.95
N PRO A 77 -23.17 -4.59 3.73
CA PRO A 77 -24.29 -5.49 3.47
C PRO A 77 -24.04 -6.42 2.27
N ASN A 78 -23.35 -5.90 1.25
CA ASN A 78 -22.92 -6.69 0.10
C ASN A 78 -21.82 -7.68 0.50
N ARG A 79 -22.07 -8.97 0.29
CA ARG A 79 -21.17 -10.06 0.72
C ARG A 79 -19.77 -9.88 0.13
N GLY A 80 -18.76 -9.91 1.00
CA GLY A 80 -17.35 -9.86 0.60
C GLY A 80 -16.80 -8.44 0.42
N TYR A 81 -17.64 -7.41 0.55
CA TYR A 81 -17.22 -6.02 0.52
C TYR A 81 -16.92 -5.52 1.94
N TRP A 82 -15.85 -4.74 2.06
CA TRP A 82 -15.45 -4.12 3.31
C TRP A 82 -15.09 -2.67 3.09
N ARG A 83 -15.40 -1.83 4.06
CA ARG A 83 -15.03 -0.42 4.06
C ARG A 83 -13.86 -0.19 5.00
N LEU A 84 -12.83 0.44 4.46
CA LEU A 84 -11.62 0.86 5.17
C LEU A 84 -11.90 2.15 5.97
N PRO A 85 -11.05 2.48 6.96
CA PRO A 85 -11.20 3.69 7.78
C PRO A 85 -11.20 4.99 6.97
N ASN A 86 -10.45 5.03 5.86
CA ASN A 86 -10.41 6.16 4.94
C ASN A 86 -11.63 6.21 3.99
N GLY A 87 -12.57 5.27 4.12
CA GLY A 87 -13.77 5.17 3.30
C GLY A 87 -13.61 4.38 2.01
N ASP A 88 -12.39 3.94 1.67
CA ASP A 88 -12.15 3.11 0.49
C ASP A 88 -12.79 1.73 0.65
N ILE A 89 -13.07 1.07 -0.47
CA ILE A 89 -13.80 -0.19 -0.50
C ILE A 89 -12.86 -1.32 -0.93
N VAL A 90 -12.76 -2.35 -0.10
CA VAL A 90 -12.13 -3.62 -0.46
C VAL A 90 -13.17 -4.50 -1.13
N LEU A 91 -12.87 -4.89 -2.36
CA LEU A 91 -13.64 -5.82 -3.17
C LEU A 91 -13.45 -7.27 -2.69
N PRO A 92 -14.37 -8.18 -3.04
CA PRO A 92 -14.17 -9.62 -2.88
C PRO A 92 -12.92 -10.13 -3.61
N SER A 93 -12.54 -9.48 -4.72
CA SER A 93 -11.32 -9.74 -5.49
C SER A 93 -10.03 -9.28 -4.79
N GLN A 94 -10.15 -8.70 -3.59
CA GLN A 94 -9.05 -8.13 -2.82
C GLN A 94 -8.39 -6.91 -3.49
N GLU A 95 -9.14 -6.18 -4.29
CA GLU A 95 -8.74 -4.89 -4.83
C GLU A 95 -9.33 -3.74 -4.02
N ILE A 96 -8.64 -2.60 -4.00
CA ILE A 96 -9.13 -1.37 -3.37
C ILE A 96 -9.77 -0.48 -4.42
N VAL A 97 -11.00 -0.04 -4.15
CA VAL A 97 -11.66 1.05 -4.86
C VAL A 97 -11.56 2.31 -4.01
N PRO A 98 -10.83 3.33 -4.48
CA PRO A 98 -10.78 4.61 -3.79
C PRO A 98 -12.17 5.23 -3.68
N SER A 99 -12.52 5.70 -2.48
CA SER A 99 -13.79 6.35 -2.17
C SER A 99 -14.13 7.52 -3.11
N ARG A 100 -13.11 8.26 -3.54
CA ARG A 100 -13.23 9.35 -4.53
C ARG A 100 -13.73 8.92 -5.91
N ARG A 101 -13.67 7.63 -6.25
CA ARG A 101 -14.16 7.09 -7.53
C ARG A 101 -15.60 6.55 -7.44
N LEU A 102 -16.21 6.64 -6.26
CA LEU A 102 -17.56 6.16 -6.00
C LEU A 102 -18.59 7.22 -6.40
N VAL A 103 -19.68 6.80 -7.03
CA VAL A 103 -20.78 7.70 -7.41
C VAL A 103 -22.01 7.40 -6.56
N ARG A 104 -22.43 8.36 -5.72
CA ARG A 104 -23.65 8.24 -4.92
C ARG A 104 -24.89 8.29 -5.81
N GLN A 105 -25.84 7.39 -5.54
CA GLN A 105 -27.13 7.32 -6.22
C GLN A 105 -28.24 7.86 -5.31
N ARG A 106 -29.34 8.30 -5.92
CA ARG A 106 -30.48 8.90 -5.19
C ARG A 106 -31.18 7.92 -4.24
N ASN A 107 -31.06 6.63 -4.48
CA ASN A 107 -31.65 5.56 -3.66
C ASN A 107 -30.75 5.08 -2.50
N GLY A 108 -29.71 5.83 -2.15
CA GLY A 108 -28.77 5.48 -1.08
C GLY A 108 -27.77 4.38 -1.45
N LEU A 109 -27.76 3.93 -2.71
CA LEU A 109 -26.72 3.07 -3.25
C LEU A 109 -25.50 3.89 -3.70
N VAL A 110 -24.39 3.20 -3.85
CA VAL A 110 -23.15 3.75 -4.38
C VAL A 110 -22.69 2.87 -5.53
N ARG A 111 -22.42 3.50 -6.67
CA ARG A 111 -21.89 2.86 -7.88
C ARG A 111 -20.37 2.84 -7.85
N LEU A 112 -19.82 1.65 -8.00
CA LEU A 112 -18.38 1.43 -8.16
C LEU A 112 -17.96 1.68 -9.61
N PRO A 113 -16.65 1.89 -9.86
CA PRO A 113 -16.12 2.04 -11.22
C PRO A 113 -16.41 0.86 -12.16
N ASN A 114 -16.55 -0.35 -11.62
CA ASN A 114 -16.92 -1.54 -12.37
C ASN A 114 -18.44 -1.66 -12.65
N GLY A 115 -19.23 -0.65 -12.29
CA GLY A 115 -20.67 -0.61 -12.51
C GLY A 115 -21.51 -1.28 -11.41
N VAL A 116 -20.90 -1.99 -10.46
CA VAL A 116 -21.62 -2.64 -9.37
C VAL A 116 -22.21 -1.61 -8.42
N LEU A 117 -23.46 -1.82 -7.98
CA LEU A 117 -24.13 -1.03 -6.96
C LEU A 117 -23.99 -1.72 -5.59
N ILE A 118 -23.52 -0.98 -4.60
CA ILE A 118 -23.44 -1.44 -3.21
C ILE A 118 -24.13 -0.48 -2.27
N ARG A 119 -24.47 -0.96 -1.07
CA ARG A 119 -24.89 -0.12 0.05
C ARG A 119 -23.67 0.11 0.96
N LEU A 120 -23.43 1.37 1.34
CA LEU A 120 -22.39 1.75 2.29
C LEU A 120 -22.90 1.77 3.73
#